data_AF-X0V9T1-F1
#
_entry.id   AF-X0V9T1-F1
#
_cell.length_a   1.000
_cell.length_b   1.000
_cell.length_c   1.000
_cell.angle_alpha   90.00
_cell.angle_beta   90.00
_cell.angle_gamma   90.00
#
_symmetry.space_group_name_H-M   'P 1'
#
loop_
_entity.id
_entity.type
_entity.pdbx_description
1 polymer ?
#
loop_
_entity_poly.entity_id
_entity_poly.type
_entity_poly.pdbx_seq_one_letter_code
_entity_poly.pdbx_strand_id
1 'polypeptide(L)'
;LHVGDTRKVNGTLWIGMDFNVMPMTAVIGQYYNNTFHIHDEIFLENSDTFKMTNELIKKNYKGTVIPDSTGRNRKTSGKSDHQILKEAGFTIPYVHNPFVFDRVNNINRLLTDNRIIINPRCKKLIGDLEKVSWKDNKLDQKSDPMLTHISDALGYLCWKLAPIEENFNTRGIILE
;
A
#
# COMPACT_ATOMS: atom_id res chain seq x y z
N LEU A 1 -15.72 6.75 -4.12
CA LEU A 1 -14.55 6.13 -4.78
C LEU A 1 -14.49 6.58 -6.23
N HIS A 2 -13.34 7.04 -6.73
CA HIS A 2 -13.17 7.38 -8.15
C HIS A 2 -12.66 6.14 -8.89
N VAL A 3 -13.58 5.47 -9.57
CA VAL A 3 -13.26 4.31 -10.40
C VAL A 3 -13.23 4.74 -11.86
N GLY A 4 -12.14 4.46 -12.55
CA GLY A 4 -11.96 4.88 -13.93
C GLY A 4 -10.71 4.27 -14.55
N ASP A 5 -10.67 4.23 -15.88
CA ASP A 5 -9.51 3.67 -16.58
C ASP A 5 -8.24 4.43 -16.24
N THR A 6 -7.21 3.69 -15.85
CA THR A 6 -5.88 4.22 -15.62
C THR A 6 -4.92 3.59 -16.63
N ARG A 7 -4.03 4.40 -17.20
CA ARG A 7 -3.00 3.96 -18.14
C ARG A 7 -1.63 4.20 -17.52
N LYS A 8 -0.73 3.23 -17.70
CA LYS A 8 0.67 3.41 -17.35
C LYS A 8 1.28 4.48 -18.25
N VAL A 9 2.03 5.38 -17.65
CA VAL A 9 2.86 6.40 -18.33
C VAL A 9 4.34 6.16 -18.04
N ASN A 10 5.22 6.86 -18.74
CA ASN A 10 6.65 6.85 -18.39
C ASN A 10 6.83 7.42 -16.98
N GLY A 11 7.54 6.68 -16.13
CA GLY A 11 7.82 7.09 -14.75
C GLY A 11 7.88 5.90 -13.80
N THR A 12 8.07 6.21 -12.51
CA THR A 12 8.20 5.19 -11.47
C THR A 12 6.88 4.47 -11.24
N LEU A 13 6.91 3.15 -11.27
CA LEU A 13 5.85 2.31 -10.76
C LEU A 13 6.05 2.12 -9.25
N TRP A 14 5.02 2.43 -8.49
CA TRP A 14 5.00 2.27 -7.03
C TRP A 14 4.12 1.07 -6.67
N ILE A 15 4.64 0.22 -5.79
CA ILE A 15 4.00 -1.02 -5.38
C ILE A 15 3.84 -1.00 -3.87
N GLY A 16 2.62 -0.77 -3.38
CA GLY A 16 2.31 -0.95 -1.96
C GLY A 16 2.20 -2.43 -1.66
N MET A 17 2.74 -2.89 -0.55
CA MET A 17 2.76 -4.34 -0.24
C MET A 17 2.51 -4.61 1.25
N ASP A 18 1.59 -5.53 1.52
CA ASP A 18 1.40 -6.17 2.83
C ASP A 18 1.95 -7.60 2.75
N PHE A 19 2.97 -7.89 3.55
CA PHE A 19 3.69 -9.17 3.60
C PHE A 19 2.93 -10.28 4.36
N ASN A 20 1.66 -10.09 4.69
CA ASN A 20 0.83 -11.13 5.31
C ASN A 20 0.82 -12.44 4.48
N VAL A 21 0.54 -13.58 5.12
CA VAL A 21 0.46 -14.90 4.44
C VAL A 21 -0.90 -15.08 3.75
N MET A 22 -1.97 -14.60 4.39
CA MET A 22 -3.34 -14.90 4.00
C MET A 22 -4.23 -13.69 4.29
N PRO A 23 -4.50 -12.84 3.29
CA PRO A 23 -3.83 -12.76 1.98
C PRO A 23 -2.50 -11.98 2.05
N MET A 24 -1.55 -12.31 1.16
CA MET A 24 -0.46 -11.40 0.80
C MET A 24 -0.94 -10.49 -0.33
N THR A 25 -0.75 -9.18 -0.20
CA THR A 25 -1.37 -8.23 -1.13
C THR A 25 -0.40 -7.19 -1.65
N ALA A 26 -0.64 -6.74 -2.88
CA ALA A 26 0.05 -5.62 -3.48
C ALA A 26 -0.88 -4.72 -4.30
N VAL A 27 -0.71 -3.41 -4.17
CA VAL A 27 -1.39 -2.38 -4.96
C VAL A 27 -0.36 -1.75 -5.90
N ILE A 28 -0.67 -1.72 -7.20
CA ILE A 28 0.26 -1.26 -8.23
C ILE A 28 -0.27 0.04 -8.83
N GLY A 29 0.52 1.11 -8.76
CA GLY A 29 0.11 2.41 -9.29
C GLY A 29 1.25 3.35 -9.63
N GLN A 30 0.89 4.52 -10.16
CA GLN A 30 1.79 5.64 -10.35
C GLN A 30 1.25 6.87 -9.62
N TYR A 31 2.15 7.76 -9.22
CA TYR A 31 1.80 9.02 -8.57
C TYR A 31 2.33 10.17 -9.41
N TYR A 32 1.44 10.96 -9.98
CA TYR A 32 1.76 12.13 -10.81
C TYR A 32 0.61 13.13 -10.76
N ASN A 33 0.88 14.40 -11.05
CA ASN A 33 -0.12 15.48 -10.96
C ASN A 33 -0.90 15.49 -9.64
N ASN A 34 -0.22 15.17 -8.54
CA ASN A 34 -0.80 15.09 -7.20
C ASN A 34 -1.88 14.00 -7.02
N THR A 35 -1.99 13.05 -7.95
CA THR A 35 -3.01 12.00 -7.99
C THR A 35 -2.38 10.61 -8.09
N PHE A 36 -2.91 9.66 -7.34
CA PHE A 36 -2.61 8.25 -7.45
C PHE A 36 -3.45 7.63 -8.55
N HIS A 37 -2.78 6.99 -9.50
CA HIS A 37 -3.40 6.20 -10.56
C HIS A 37 -3.12 4.73 -10.28
N ILE A 38 -4.10 4.03 -9.71
CA ILE A 38 -3.97 2.60 -9.39
C ILE A 38 -4.31 1.80 -10.64
N HIS A 39 -3.37 0.98 -11.09
CA HIS A 39 -3.43 0.27 -12.36
C HIS A 39 -3.89 -1.18 -12.21
N ASP A 40 -3.45 -1.84 -11.14
CA ASP A 40 -3.72 -3.26 -10.90
C ASP A 40 -3.54 -3.58 -9.42
N GLU A 41 -3.91 -4.80 -9.07
CA GLU A 41 -3.73 -5.38 -7.75
C GLU A 41 -3.25 -6.82 -7.87
N ILE A 42 -2.58 -7.31 -6.83
CA ILE A 42 -2.28 -8.72 -6.63
C ILE A 42 -2.78 -9.09 -5.24
N PHE A 43 -3.54 -10.18 -5.18
CA PHE A 43 -4.16 -10.68 -3.95
C PHE A 43 -3.96 -12.20 -3.93
N LEU A 44 -3.06 -12.68 -3.08
CA LEU A 44 -2.64 -14.08 -3.04
C LEU A 44 -2.95 -14.69 -1.68
N GLU A 45 -3.79 -15.70 -1.66
CA GLU A 45 -4.06 -16.49 -0.45
C GLU A 45 -2.95 -17.54 -0.24
N ASN A 46 -2.57 -17.78 1.02
CA ASN A 46 -1.50 -18.72 1.39
C ASN A 46 -0.21 -18.53 0.59
N SER A 47 0.32 -17.31 0.66
CA SER A 47 1.43 -16.85 -0.17
C SER A 47 2.70 -16.55 0.61
N ASP A 48 3.78 -16.42 -0.15
CA ASP A 48 5.09 -15.99 0.30
C ASP A 48 5.66 -14.95 -0.68
N THR A 49 6.81 -14.40 -0.32
CA THR A 49 7.47 -13.34 -1.10
C THR A 49 7.91 -13.82 -2.48
N PHE A 50 8.28 -15.09 -2.66
CA PHE A 50 8.65 -15.61 -3.98
C PHE A 50 7.44 -15.65 -4.92
N LYS A 51 6.28 -16.12 -4.44
CA LYS A 51 5.04 -16.12 -5.21
C LYS A 51 4.63 -14.71 -5.62
N MET A 52 4.65 -13.76 -4.69
CA MET A 52 4.35 -12.34 -4.97
C MET A 52 5.32 -11.76 -6.01
N THR A 53 6.62 -12.00 -5.83
CA THR A 53 7.67 -11.56 -6.77
C THR A 53 7.45 -12.11 -8.17
N ASN A 54 7.14 -13.41 -8.28
CA ASN A 54 6.87 -14.07 -9.55
C ASN A 54 5.64 -13.50 -10.26
N GLU A 55 4.55 -13.23 -9.53
CA GLU A 55 3.35 -12.62 -10.12
C GLU A 55 3.60 -11.18 -10.60
N LEU A 56 4.37 -10.38 -9.86
CA LEU A 56 4.79 -9.05 -10.30
C LEU A 56 5.61 -9.11 -11.59
N ILE A 57 6.62 -9.98 -11.66
CA ILE A 57 7.47 -10.15 -12.85
C ILE A 57 6.66 -10.63 -14.04
N LYS A 58 5.81 -11.66 -13.85
CA LYS A 58 4.95 -12.23 -14.90
C LYS A 58 4.02 -11.20 -15.52
N LYS A 59 3.52 -10.25 -14.72
CA LYS A 59 2.66 -9.14 -15.16
C LYS A 59 3.46 -7.91 -15.64
N ASN A 60 4.78 -8.02 -15.75
CA ASN A 60 5.70 -6.95 -16.13
C ASN A 60 5.55 -5.70 -15.25
N TYR A 61 5.50 -5.92 -13.93
CA TYR A 61 5.55 -4.87 -12.93
C TYR A 61 6.92 -4.88 -12.27
N LYS A 62 7.70 -3.83 -12.53
CA LYS A 62 9.01 -3.58 -11.91
C LYS A 62 9.07 -2.13 -11.46
N GLY A 63 9.50 -1.91 -10.23
CA GLY A 63 9.48 -0.57 -9.64
C GLY A 63 9.90 -0.56 -8.18
N THR A 64 9.38 0.43 -7.45
CA THR A 64 9.69 0.64 -6.04
C THR A 64 8.60 0.06 -5.17
N VAL A 65 8.96 -0.92 -4.34
CA VAL A 65 8.06 -1.54 -3.36
C VAL A 65 8.10 -0.72 -2.07
N ILE A 66 6.92 -0.29 -1.60
CA ILE A 66 6.70 0.34 -0.30
C ILE A 66 5.98 -0.70 0.57
N PRO A 67 6.73 -1.50 1.34
CA PRO A 67 6.12 -2.55 2.14
C PRO A 67 5.68 -2.04 3.52
N ASP A 68 4.91 -2.86 4.22
CA ASP A 68 4.86 -2.78 5.68
C ASP A 68 6.26 -3.04 6.32
N SER A 69 6.46 -2.57 7.54
CA SER A 69 7.75 -2.66 8.24
C SER A 69 8.14 -4.08 8.67
N THR A 70 7.23 -5.06 8.63
CA THR A 70 7.49 -6.45 9.07
C THR A 70 8.38 -7.22 8.09
N GLY A 71 8.38 -6.85 6.81
CA GLY A 71 9.18 -7.51 5.76
C GLY A 71 10.69 -7.53 5.99
N ARG A 72 11.23 -6.63 6.83
CA ARG A 72 12.65 -6.63 7.20
C ARG A 72 13.00 -7.78 8.15
N ASN A 73 12.12 -8.08 9.10
CA ASN A 73 12.36 -9.10 10.13
C ASN A 73 11.82 -10.47 9.71
N ARG A 74 10.84 -10.48 8.80
CA ARG A 74 10.26 -11.68 8.23
C ARG A 74 11.26 -12.35 7.29
N LYS A 75 11.29 -13.69 7.36
CA LYS A 75 12.16 -14.54 6.55
C LYS A 75 11.34 -15.54 5.77
N THR A 76 11.62 -15.64 4.48
CA THR A 76 11.09 -16.68 3.60
C THR A 76 12.26 -17.53 3.12
N SER A 77 12.22 -18.83 3.43
CA SER A 77 13.29 -19.79 3.08
C SER A 77 14.70 -19.32 3.47
N GLY A 78 14.84 -18.69 4.64
CA GLY A 78 16.12 -18.25 5.20
C GLY A 78 16.60 -16.87 4.72
N LYS A 79 15.96 -16.25 3.73
CA LYS A 79 16.25 -14.87 3.27
C LYS A 79 15.24 -13.89 3.82
N SER A 80 15.66 -12.64 4.06
CA SER A 80 14.69 -11.58 4.36
C SER A 80 13.83 -11.29 3.14
N ASP A 81 12.56 -10.94 3.34
CA ASP A 81 11.66 -10.66 2.22
C ASP A 81 12.15 -9.47 1.38
N HIS A 82 12.77 -8.49 2.03
CA HIS A 82 13.42 -7.37 1.35
C HIS A 82 14.57 -7.81 0.44
N GLN A 83 15.34 -8.82 0.84
CA GLN A 83 16.43 -9.34 0.04
C GLN A 83 15.91 -10.06 -1.21
N ILE A 84 14.85 -10.86 -1.08
CA ILE A 84 14.22 -11.58 -2.20
C ILE A 84 13.78 -10.59 -3.29
N LEU A 85 13.06 -9.54 -2.89
CA LEU A 85 12.60 -8.50 -3.82
C LEU A 85 13.78 -7.72 -4.45
N LYS A 86 14.81 -7.38 -3.68
CA LYS A 86 16.01 -6.69 -4.22
C LYS A 86 16.77 -7.53 -5.24
N GLU A 87 16.95 -8.83 -4.96
CA GLU A 87 17.59 -9.78 -5.89
C GLU A 87 16.79 -9.92 -7.19
N ALA A 88 15.46 -9.82 -7.12
CA ALA A 88 14.56 -9.77 -8.28
C ALA A 88 14.55 -8.42 -9.03
N GLY A 89 15.32 -7.43 -8.56
CA GLY A 89 15.49 -6.13 -9.19
C GLY A 89 14.44 -5.08 -8.82
N PHE A 90 13.73 -5.25 -7.70
CA PHE A 90 12.88 -4.22 -7.13
C PHE A 90 13.69 -3.26 -6.25
N THR A 91 13.26 -2.00 -6.21
CA THR A 91 13.81 -1.02 -5.26
C THR A 91 12.96 -1.02 -3.99
N ILE A 92 13.61 -0.96 -2.83
CA ILE A 92 12.90 -0.91 -1.53
C ILE A 92 13.54 0.20 -0.70
N PRO A 93 12.85 1.33 -0.48
CA PRO A 93 13.35 2.38 0.38
C PRO A 93 13.22 1.99 1.85
N TYR A 94 13.88 2.74 2.72
CA TYR A 94 13.56 2.67 4.15
C TYR A 94 12.15 3.20 4.40
N VAL A 95 11.37 2.45 5.18
CA VAL A 95 9.98 2.72 5.51
C VAL A 95 9.75 2.50 7.01
N HIS A 96 8.82 3.27 7.57
CA HIS A 96 8.28 3.08 8.91
C HIS A 96 6.76 3.03 8.79
N ASN A 97 6.12 2.13 9.54
CA ASN A 97 4.67 2.01 9.50
C ASN A 97 4.01 3.20 10.19
N PRO A 98 3.12 3.95 9.53
CA PRO A 98 2.26 4.90 10.23
C PRO A 98 1.32 4.18 11.19
N PHE A 99 0.82 4.92 12.20
CA PHE A 99 -0.30 4.45 12.99
C PHE A 99 -1.49 4.13 12.08
N VAL A 100 -2.24 3.08 12.42
CA VAL A 100 -3.37 2.61 11.59
C VAL A 100 -4.39 3.72 11.37
N PHE A 101 -4.69 4.49 12.42
CA PHE A 101 -5.62 5.60 12.35
C PHE A 101 -5.18 6.67 11.35
N ASP A 102 -3.92 7.12 11.42
CA ASP A 102 -3.39 8.15 10.51
C ASP A 102 -3.30 7.65 9.06
N ARG A 103 -2.94 6.37 8.87
CA ARG A 103 -2.94 5.73 7.54
C ARG A 103 -4.32 5.76 6.91
N VAL A 104 -5.34 5.31 7.66
CA VAL A 104 -6.73 5.27 7.20
C VAL A 104 -7.25 6.68 6.92
N ASN A 105 -6.96 7.64 7.80
CA ASN A 105 -7.33 9.05 7.59
C ASN A 105 -6.65 9.64 6.34
N ASN A 106 -5.41 9.28 6.06
CA ASN A 106 -4.72 9.75 4.87
C ASN A 106 -5.37 9.23 3.59
N ILE A 107 -5.75 7.94 3.56
CA ILE A 107 -6.51 7.36 2.45
C ILE A 107 -7.84 8.11 2.29
N ASN A 108 -8.61 8.27 3.36
CA ASN A 108 -9.92 8.93 3.32
C ASN A 108 -9.83 10.38 2.82
N ARG A 109 -8.82 11.14 3.27
CA ARG A 109 -8.54 12.49 2.78
C ARG A 109 -8.27 12.48 1.28
N LEU A 110 -7.36 11.62 0.80
CA LEU A 110 -7.00 11.53 -0.61
C LEU A 110 -8.17 11.06 -1.48
N LEU A 111 -9.03 10.17 -0.97
CA LEU A 111 -10.27 9.77 -1.65
C LEU A 111 -11.25 10.94 -1.75
N THR A 112 -11.41 11.72 -0.67
CA THR A 112 -12.30 12.89 -0.61
C THR A 112 -11.82 14.00 -1.54
N ASP A 113 -10.50 14.18 -1.66
CA ASP A 113 -9.87 15.16 -2.55
C ASP A 113 -9.88 14.71 -4.03
N ASN A 114 -10.48 13.56 -4.36
CA ASN A 114 -10.44 12.92 -5.68
C ASN A 114 -9.02 12.63 -6.19
N ARG A 115 -8.06 12.41 -5.28
CA ARG A 115 -6.63 12.19 -5.57
C ARG A 115 -6.26 10.72 -5.70
N ILE A 116 -7.23 9.80 -5.72
CA ILE A 116 -7.00 8.38 -5.99
C ILE A 116 -8.01 7.92 -7.03
N ILE A 117 -7.48 7.51 -8.20
CA ILE A 117 -8.25 6.91 -9.29
C ILE A 117 -7.91 5.44 -9.35
N ILE A 118 -8.91 4.58 -9.24
CA ILE A 118 -8.74 3.13 -9.18
C ILE A 118 -9.25 2.50 -10.47
N ASN A 119 -8.40 1.72 -11.13
CA ASN A 119 -8.83 0.96 -12.30
C ASN A 119 -9.98 0.01 -11.93
N PRO A 120 -11.04 -0.09 -12.75
CA PRO A 120 -12.17 -0.99 -12.49
C PRO A 120 -11.77 -2.45 -12.28
N ARG A 121 -10.59 -2.88 -12.74
CA ARG A 121 -10.09 -4.25 -12.54
C ARG A 121 -9.66 -4.56 -11.10
N CYS A 122 -9.40 -3.54 -10.27
CA CYS A 122 -8.94 -3.71 -8.89
C CYS A 122 -10.13 -4.03 -7.95
N LYS A 123 -10.78 -5.17 -8.19
CA LYS A 123 -12.04 -5.55 -7.52
C LYS A 123 -11.87 -5.79 -6.02
N LYS A 124 -10.74 -6.36 -5.61
CA LYS A 124 -10.45 -6.62 -4.19
C LYS A 124 -10.22 -5.31 -3.46
N LEU A 125 -9.42 -4.39 -4.00
CA LEU A 125 -9.19 -3.07 -3.40
C LEU A 125 -10.49 -2.26 -3.32
N ILE A 126 -11.29 -2.21 -4.39
CA ILE A 126 -12.58 -1.51 -4.38
C ILE A 126 -13.50 -2.10 -3.31
N GLY A 127 -13.69 -3.42 -3.32
CA GLY A 127 -14.56 -4.09 -2.37
C GLY A 127 -14.08 -3.99 -0.91
N ASP A 128 -12.77 -3.92 -0.70
CA ASP A 128 -12.17 -3.70 0.61
C ASP A 128 -12.46 -2.29 1.13
N LEU A 129 -12.17 -1.26 0.32
CA LEU A 129 -12.43 0.15 0.65
C LEU A 129 -13.92 0.43 0.91
N GLU A 130 -14.84 -0.30 0.29
CA GLU A 130 -16.29 -0.17 0.51
C GLU A 130 -16.78 -0.83 1.81
N LYS A 131 -16.06 -1.84 2.32
CA LYS A 131 -16.52 -2.69 3.43
C LYS A 131 -15.77 -2.50 4.73
N VAL A 132 -14.52 -2.05 4.68
CA VAL A 132 -13.71 -1.82 5.87
C VAL A 132 -14.39 -0.80 6.77
N SER A 133 -14.50 -1.14 8.05
CA SER A 133 -15.18 -0.31 9.05
C SER A 133 -14.43 -0.34 10.39
N TRP A 134 -14.71 0.63 11.25
CA TRP A 134 -14.18 0.68 12.60
C TRP A 134 -15.13 -0.03 13.58
N LYS A 135 -14.56 -0.85 14.46
CA LYS A 135 -15.25 -1.51 15.58
C LYS A 135 -14.32 -1.54 16.79
N ASP A 136 -14.80 -1.05 17.93
CA ASP A 136 -14.03 -0.99 19.18
C ASP A 136 -12.66 -0.28 19.02
N ASN A 137 -12.63 0.83 18.28
CA ASN A 137 -11.42 1.61 17.95
C ASN A 137 -10.34 0.84 17.17
N LYS A 138 -10.72 -0.24 16.48
CA LYS A 138 -9.86 -1.02 15.57
C LYS A 138 -10.59 -1.24 14.25
N LEU A 139 -9.85 -1.58 13.19
CA LEU A 139 -10.49 -2.04 11.96
C LEU A 139 -11.14 -3.40 12.18
N ASP A 140 -12.37 -3.57 11.72
CA ASP A 140 -13.11 -4.82 11.89
C ASP A 140 -12.58 -5.92 10.95
N GLN A 141 -11.60 -6.67 11.45
CA GLN A 141 -11.08 -7.88 10.82
C GLN A 141 -11.77 -9.16 11.35
N LYS A 142 -12.67 -9.04 12.35
CA LYS A 142 -13.35 -10.20 12.94
C LYS A 142 -14.46 -10.70 12.02
N SER A 143 -15.20 -9.76 11.43
CA SER A 143 -16.32 -10.07 10.55
C SER A 143 -15.87 -10.67 9.21
N ASP A 144 -14.72 -10.22 8.69
CA ASP A 144 -14.06 -10.80 7.53
C ASP A 144 -12.53 -10.62 7.65
N PRO A 145 -11.76 -11.70 7.90
CA PRO A 145 -10.31 -11.63 8.06
C PRO A 145 -9.57 -11.35 6.75
N MET A 146 -10.25 -11.34 5.60
CA MET A 146 -9.64 -11.01 4.31
C MET A 146 -9.63 -9.50 4.05
N LEU A 147 -10.36 -8.72 4.84
CA LEU A 147 -10.41 -7.27 4.70
C LEU A 147 -9.15 -6.59 5.25
N THR A 148 -8.98 -5.31 4.94
CA THR A 148 -7.92 -4.38 5.40
C THR A 148 -6.55 -4.60 4.76
N HIS A 149 -6.21 -5.79 4.32
CA HIS A 149 -4.87 -6.08 3.79
C HIS A 149 -4.53 -5.29 2.53
N ILE A 150 -5.42 -5.31 1.54
CA ILE A 150 -5.18 -4.60 0.27
C ILE A 150 -5.32 -3.08 0.42
N SER A 151 -6.18 -2.59 1.33
CA SER A 151 -6.26 -1.16 1.65
C SER A 151 -5.08 -0.69 2.49
N ASP A 152 -4.48 -1.54 3.33
CA ASP A 152 -3.23 -1.27 4.02
C ASP A 152 -2.07 -1.12 3.03
N ALA A 153 -1.99 -2.00 2.03
CA ALA A 153 -1.04 -1.87 0.93
C ALA A 153 -1.19 -0.53 0.18
N LEU A 154 -2.42 -0.08 -0.11
CA LEU A 154 -2.68 1.27 -0.64
C LEU A 154 -2.23 2.36 0.35
N GLY A 155 -2.50 2.17 1.64
CA GLY A 155 -2.17 3.11 2.69
C GLY A 155 -0.67 3.37 2.82
N TYR A 156 0.17 2.35 2.67
CA TYR A 156 1.62 2.52 2.67
C TYR A 156 2.10 3.40 1.51
N LEU A 157 1.53 3.23 0.31
CA LEU A 157 1.81 4.12 -0.83
C LEU A 157 1.39 5.56 -0.53
N CYS A 158 0.15 5.73 -0.08
CA CYS A 158 -0.43 7.03 0.23
C CYS A 158 0.41 7.76 1.26
N TRP A 159 0.79 7.08 2.34
CA TRP A 159 1.63 7.64 3.39
C TRP A 159 3.02 8.03 2.88
N LYS A 160 3.65 7.18 2.05
CA LYS A 160 5.00 7.45 1.56
C LYS A 160 5.08 8.62 0.58
N LEU A 161 4.07 8.76 -0.29
CA LEU A 161 4.12 9.67 -1.44
C LEU A 161 3.30 10.95 -1.22
N ALA A 162 2.31 10.91 -0.32
CA ALA A 162 1.46 12.05 0.04
C ALA A 162 1.01 11.93 1.51
N PRO A 163 1.95 12.01 2.49
CA PRO A 163 1.61 11.92 3.90
C PRO A 163 0.65 13.05 4.30
N ILE A 164 -0.13 12.82 5.37
CA ILE A 164 -0.78 13.94 6.06
C ILE A 164 0.37 14.78 6.62
N GLU A 165 0.43 16.06 6.25
CA GLU A 165 1.26 17.01 6.95
C GLU A 165 0.64 17.21 8.33
N GLU A 166 1.25 16.64 9.36
CA GLU A 166 1.08 17.21 10.69
C GLU A 166 1.58 18.65 10.57
N ASN A 167 0.71 19.62 10.88
CA ASN A 167 1.16 20.96 11.16
C ASN A 167 2.11 20.89 12.36
N PHE A 168 3.38 20.56 12.12
CA PHE A 168 4.47 20.87 13.01
C PHE A 168 4.65 22.38 12.95
N ASN A 169 3.69 23.11 13.51
CA ASN A 169 3.94 24.45 13.99
C ASN A 169 4.80 24.31 15.26
N THR A 170 6.03 23.84 15.08
CA THR A 170 7.13 24.06 16.01
C THR A 170 7.50 25.55 15.95
N ARG A 171 6.58 26.40 16.38
CA ARG A 171 6.99 27.62 17.07
C ARG A 171 7.47 27.18 18.45
N GLY A 172 8.69 26.66 18.48
CA GLY A 172 9.53 26.84 19.63
C GLY A 172 9.63 28.33 19.89
N ILE A 173 8.88 28.80 20.87
CA ILE A 173 9.25 29.96 21.67
C ILE A 173 9.50 29.38 23.05
N ILE A 174 10.76 29.00 23.29
CA ILE A 174 11.36 29.28 24.59
C ILE A 174 11.33 30.80 24.73
N LEU A 175 11.09 31.29 25.96
CA LEU A 175 10.87 32.66 26.48
C LEU A 175 9.42 32.76 26.99
N GLU A 176 9.10 32.82 28.28
CA GLU A 176 9.84 33.04 29.55
C GLU A 176 9.34 32.08 30.64
#